data_AF-A0A9C8ZKD8-F1
#
_entry.id   AF-A0A9C8ZKD8-F1
#
_cell.length_a   1.000
_cell.length_b   1.000
_cell.length_c   1.000
_cell.angle_alpha   90.00
_cell.angle_beta   90.00
_cell.angle_gamma   90.00
#
_symmetry.space_group_name_H-M   'P 1'
#
loop_
_entity.id
_entity.type
_entity.pdbx_description
1 polymer ?
#
loop_
_entity_poly.entity_id
_entity_poly.type
_entity_poly.pdbx_seq_one_letter_code
_entity_poly.pdbx_strand_id
1 'polypeptide(L)'
;MRPWAKRFALVFLVGFLSFAVALALGSISGDILSGAPFLVALRAFGVGYMAAGMVLWIALLRDEAGKPELNPLFGLLLAVGCLVLFVNLLLPGSSVRLFLAWGGLGLTLGALVIGFLAMLIAPAYPQPPTVRWPEGGDAYPLAHGHGPSHESEEAPAGEGIPHQEELVAQQVAG
;
A
#
# COMPACT_ATOMS: atom_id res chain seq x y z
N MET A 1 -4.21 4.88 -10.61
CA MET A 1 -4.76 4.65 -9.26
C MET A 1 -6.26 4.30 -9.21
N ARG A 2 -7.18 5.19 -9.65
CA ARG A 2 -8.64 5.00 -9.50
C ARG A 2 -9.22 3.62 -9.91
N PRO A 3 -8.83 2.99 -11.04
CA PRO A 3 -9.41 1.70 -11.40
C PRO A 3 -8.88 0.54 -10.54
N TRP A 4 -7.62 0.59 -10.10
CA TRP A 4 -7.00 -0.48 -9.30
C TRP A 4 -7.44 -0.46 -7.85
N ALA A 5 -7.53 0.73 -7.23
CA ALA A 5 -8.08 0.88 -5.88
C ALA A 5 -9.54 0.37 -5.81
N LYS A 6 -10.33 0.62 -6.87
CA LYS A 6 -11.69 0.08 -6.99
C LYS A 6 -11.70 -1.44 -7.07
N ARG A 7 -10.79 -2.05 -7.85
CA ARG A 7 -10.66 -3.51 -7.96
C ARG A 7 -10.25 -4.14 -6.64
N PHE A 8 -9.27 -3.56 -5.93
CA PHE A 8 -8.89 -3.98 -4.58
C PHE A 8 -10.09 -3.96 -3.63
N ALA A 9 -10.75 -2.80 -3.51
CA ALA A 9 -11.87 -2.64 -2.60
C ALA A 9 -12.99 -3.63 -2.90
N LEU A 10 -13.26 -3.91 -4.18
CA LEU A 10 -14.25 -4.89 -4.61
C LEU A 10 -13.84 -6.33 -4.22
N VAL A 11 -12.60 -6.74 -4.52
CA VAL A 11 -12.08 -8.08 -4.17
C VAL A 11 -12.08 -8.29 -2.66
N PHE A 12 -11.61 -7.31 -1.90
CA PHE A 12 -11.57 -7.36 -0.44
C PHE A 12 -12.98 -7.37 0.15
N LEU A 13 -13.90 -6.54 -0.35
CA LEU A 13 -15.29 -6.49 0.12
C LEU A 13 -16.04 -7.80 -0.16
N VAL A 14 -15.85 -8.41 -1.34
CA VAL A 14 -16.43 -9.72 -1.66
C VAL A 14 -15.91 -10.79 -0.70
N GLY A 15 -14.60 -10.80 -0.44
CA GLY A 15 -14.02 -11.71 0.54
C GLY A 15 -14.57 -11.50 1.95
N PHE A 16 -14.66 -10.24 2.38
CA PHE A 16 -15.20 -9.86 3.69
C PHE A 16 -16.67 -10.25 3.86
N LEU A 17 -17.52 -9.94 2.88
CA LEU A 17 -18.94 -10.30 2.91
C LEU A 17 -19.13 -11.82 2.94
N SER A 18 -18.38 -12.55 2.12
CA SER A 18 -18.40 -14.01 2.13
C SER A 18 -18.03 -14.58 3.51
N PHE A 19 -16.95 -14.07 4.11
CA PHE A 19 -16.54 -14.47 5.45
C PHE A 19 -17.57 -14.11 6.52
N ALA A 20 -18.10 -12.89 6.49
CA ALA A 20 -19.12 -12.41 7.44
C ALA A 20 -20.41 -13.23 7.37
N VAL A 21 -20.89 -13.54 6.16
CA VAL A 21 -22.06 -14.41 5.95
C VAL A 21 -21.78 -15.81 6.49
N ALA A 22 -20.59 -16.36 6.27
CA ALA A 22 -20.23 -17.68 6.78
C ALA A 22 -20.13 -17.74 8.32
N LEU A 23 -19.74 -16.64 8.96
CA LEU A 23 -19.76 -16.50 10.42
C LEU A 23 -21.19 -16.33 10.94
N ALA A 24 -22.00 -15.49 10.31
CA ALA A 24 -23.39 -15.26 10.71
C ALA A 24 -24.26 -16.53 10.59
N LEU A 25 -24.12 -17.27 9.49
CA LEU A 25 -24.81 -18.56 9.34
C LEU A 25 -24.25 -19.63 10.28
N GLY A 26 -22.95 -19.58 10.58
CA GLY A 26 -22.31 -20.45 11.57
C GLY A 26 -22.80 -20.21 12.99
N SER A 27 -22.99 -18.95 13.39
CA SER A 27 -23.47 -18.60 14.73
C SER A 27 -24.92 -19.02 14.95
N ILE A 28 -25.78 -18.88 13.94
CA ILE A 28 -27.17 -19.36 13.99
C ILE A 28 -27.23 -20.88 14.13
N SER A 29 -26.32 -21.60 13.46
CA SER A 29 -26.30 -23.06 13.46
C SER A 29 -25.66 -23.67 14.71
N GLY A 30 -25.12 -22.86 15.63
CA GLY A 30 -24.38 -23.32 16.81
C GLY A 30 -23.00 -23.92 16.52
N ASP A 31 -22.58 -23.94 15.25
CA ASP A 31 -21.28 -24.46 14.82
C ASP A 31 -20.56 -23.49 13.86
N ILE A 32 -19.66 -22.72 14.47
CA ILE A 32 -18.93 -21.62 13.82
C ILE A 32 -17.71 -22.13 13.04
N LEU A 33 -17.22 -23.37 13.25
CA LEU A 33 -15.93 -23.80 12.67
C LEU A 33 -15.98 -25.21 12.08
N SER A 34 -16.67 -26.14 12.71
CA SER A 34 -16.87 -27.52 12.25
C SER A 34 -18.20 -27.75 11.51
N GLY A 35 -18.93 -26.65 11.22
CA GLY A 35 -20.23 -26.71 10.56
C GLY A 35 -20.20 -27.27 9.12
N ALA A 36 -21.33 -27.12 8.42
CA ALA A 36 -21.52 -27.64 7.07
C ALA A 36 -20.33 -27.33 6.13
N PRO A 37 -19.91 -28.26 5.25
CA PRO A 37 -18.74 -28.07 4.38
C PRO A 37 -18.83 -26.81 3.52
N PHE A 38 -20.05 -26.40 3.15
CA PHE A 38 -20.31 -25.13 2.49
C PHE A 38 -19.85 -23.91 3.30
N LEU A 39 -20.14 -23.85 4.60
CA LEU A 39 -19.73 -22.73 5.46
C LEU A 39 -18.20 -22.69 5.63
N VAL A 40 -17.56 -23.86 5.72
CA VAL A 40 -16.10 -23.95 5.78
C VAL A 40 -15.48 -23.45 4.48
N ALA A 41 -16.02 -23.86 3.33
CA ALA A 41 -15.57 -23.38 2.02
C ALA A 41 -15.77 -21.87 1.87
N LEU A 42 -16.91 -21.36 2.31
CA LEU A 42 -17.22 -19.93 2.25
C LEU A 42 -16.25 -19.10 3.13
N ARG A 43 -15.85 -19.60 4.31
CA ARG A 43 -14.83 -18.96 5.15
C ARG A 43 -13.46 -18.96 4.48
N ALA A 44 -13.02 -20.12 3.98
CA ALA A 44 -11.73 -20.26 3.31
C ALA A 44 -11.65 -19.36 2.06
N PHE A 45 -12.74 -19.33 1.28
CA PHE A 45 -12.88 -18.43 0.14
C PHE A 45 -12.80 -16.96 0.56
N GLY A 46 -13.61 -16.56 1.54
CA GLY A 46 -13.66 -15.18 2.01
C GLY A 46 -12.30 -14.68 2.51
N VAL A 47 -11.64 -15.48 3.35
CA VAL A 47 -10.29 -15.18 3.85
C VAL A 47 -9.26 -15.16 2.73
N GLY A 48 -9.32 -16.12 1.80
CA GLY A 48 -8.43 -16.17 0.63
C GLY A 48 -8.56 -14.94 -0.27
N TYR A 49 -9.78 -14.43 -0.48
CA TYR A 49 -10.02 -13.22 -1.26
C TYR A 49 -9.53 -11.94 -0.54
N MET A 50 -9.76 -11.84 0.77
CA MET A 50 -9.21 -10.73 1.58
C MET A 50 -7.68 -10.72 1.53
N ALA A 51 -7.08 -11.90 1.72
CA ALA A 51 -5.66 -12.17 1.56
C ALA A 51 -5.11 -11.70 0.21
N ALA A 52 -5.67 -12.20 -0.88
CA ALA A 52 -5.24 -11.85 -2.24
C ALA A 52 -5.39 -10.35 -2.52
N GLY A 53 -6.50 -9.75 -2.11
CA GLY A 53 -6.71 -8.30 -2.21
C GLY A 53 -5.65 -7.51 -1.46
N MET A 54 -5.34 -7.90 -0.23
CA MET A 54 -4.35 -7.22 0.60
C MET A 54 -2.94 -7.32 0.03
N VAL A 55 -2.54 -8.50 -0.46
CA VAL A 55 -1.25 -8.69 -1.15
C VAL A 55 -1.15 -7.79 -2.38
N LEU A 56 -2.18 -7.79 -3.24
CA LEU A 56 -2.22 -6.97 -4.44
C LEU A 56 -2.10 -5.49 -4.10
N TRP A 57 -2.83 -5.03 -3.09
CA TRP A 57 -2.77 -3.65 -2.63
C TRP A 57 -1.38 -3.24 -2.16
N ILE A 58 -0.73 -4.11 -1.36
CA ILE A 58 0.60 -3.79 -0.84
C ILE A 58 1.65 -3.81 -1.95
N ALA A 59 1.60 -4.80 -2.85
CA ALA A 59 2.51 -4.86 -3.99
C ALA A 59 2.42 -3.59 -4.85
N LEU A 60 1.19 -3.15 -5.18
CA LEU A 60 0.98 -1.94 -5.97
C LEU A 60 1.50 -0.67 -5.27
N LEU A 61 1.18 -0.48 -3.98
CA LEU A 61 1.65 0.70 -3.24
C LEU A 61 3.17 0.75 -3.10
N ARG A 62 3.82 -0.41 -2.94
CA ARG A 62 5.28 -0.47 -2.78
C ARG A 62 6.01 -0.27 -4.09
N ASP A 63 5.49 -0.84 -5.18
CA ASP A 63 5.98 -0.61 -6.55
C ASP A 63 5.92 0.88 -6.89
N GLU A 64 4.78 1.53 -6.64
CA GLU A 64 4.61 2.98 -6.87
C GLU A 64 5.48 3.85 -5.94
N ALA A 65 5.83 3.36 -4.75
CA ALA A 65 6.74 4.06 -3.84
C ALA A 65 8.22 3.82 -4.16
N GLY A 66 8.55 2.96 -5.13
CA GLY A 66 9.92 2.52 -5.42
C GLY A 66 10.56 1.74 -4.28
N LYS A 67 9.74 1.16 -3.39
CA LYS A 67 10.21 0.39 -2.22
C LYS A 67 10.26 -1.09 -2.59
N PRO A 68 11.27 -1.85 -2.12
CA PRO A 68 11.36 -3.29 -2.39
C PRO A 68 10.09 -3.99 -1.89
N GLU A 69 9.70 -5.11 -2.47
CA GLU A 69 8.48 -5.82 -2.07
C GLU A 69 8.46 -6.21 -0.58
N LEU A 70 7.27 -6.51 -0.05
CA LEU A 70 7.13 -6.98 1.32
C LEU A 70 7.95 -8.26 1.54
N ASN A 71 8.39 -8.48 2.78
CA ASN A 71 9.18 -9.63 3.17
C ASN A 71 8.54 -10.94 2.66
N PRO A 72 9.28 -11.83 1.97
CA PRO A 72 8.78 -13.11 1.47
C PRO A 72 8.13 -13.97 2.56
N LEU A 73 8.48 -13.77 3.83
CA LEU A 73 7.79 -14.39 4.98
C LEU A 73 6.29 -14.09 5.01
N PHE A 74 5.83 -12.89 4.62
CA PHE A 74 4.41 -12.55 4.57
C PHE A 74 3.68 -13.39 3.50
N GLY A 75 4.25 -13.46 2.29
CA GLY A 75 3.71 -14.28 1.21
C GLY A 75 3.67 -15.76 1.57
N LEU A 76 4.72 -16.26 2.24
CA LEU A 76 4.79 -17.62 2.75
C LEU A 76 3.70 -17.89 3.81
N LEU A 77 3.53 -17.01 4.79
CA LEU A 77 2.51 -17.17 5.84
C LEU A 77 1.10 -17.25 5.25
N LEU A 78 0.82 -16.41 4.25
CA LEU A 78 -0.41 -16.42 3.47
C LEU A 78 -0.60 -17.72 2.69
N ALA A 79 0.42 -18.13 1.94
CA ALA A 79 0.36 -19.34 1.13
C ALA A 79 0.15 -20.59 2.00
N VAL A 80 0.90 -20.71 3.10
CA VAL A 80 0.77 -21.82 4.06
C VAL A 80 -0.60 -21.79 4.73
N GLY A 81 -1.07 -20.62 5.19
CA GLY A 81 -2.40 -20.49 5.78
C GLY A 81 -3.52 -20.92 4.82
N CYS A 82 -3.46 -20.46 3.57
CA CYS A 82 -4.40 -20.87 2.52
C CYS A 82 -4.31 -22.36 2.20
N LEU A 83 -3.10 -22.92 2.15
CA LEU A 83 -2.88 -24.36 1.93
C LEU A 83 -3.50 -25.18 3.06
N VAL A 84 -3.31 -24.77 4.32
CA VAL A 84 -3.90 -25.45 5.47
C VAL A 84 -5.43 -25.38 5.42
N LEU A 85 -6.02 -24.25 5.05
CA LEU A 85 -7.46 -24.12 4.84
C LEU A 85 -7.98 -24.99 3.67
N PHE A 86 -7.17 -25.15 2.63
CA PHE A 86 -7.50 -26.02 1.51
C PHE A 86 -7.45 -27.50 1.93
N VAL A 87 -6.40 -27.93 2.63
CA VAL A 87 -6.31 -29.30 3.18
C VAL A 87 -7.47 -29.59 4.14
N ASN A 88 -7.88 -28.60 4.94
CA ASN A 88 -9.05 -28.70 5.81
C ASN A 88 -10.35 -29.02 5.05
N LEU A 89 -10.50 -28.55 3.80
CA LEU A 89 -11.65 -28.87 2.94
C LEU A 89 -11.62 -30.29 2.40
N LEU A 90 -10.42 -30.84 2.17
CA LEU A 90 -10.23 -32.19 1.61
C LEU A 90 -10.45 -33.32 2.62
N LEU A 91 -10.50 -33.00 3.92
CA LEU A 91 -10.60 -33.98 5.01
C LEU A 91 -11.92 -33.85 5.80
N PRO A 92 -13.09 -34.11 5.16
CA PRO A 92 -14.36 -34.09 5.86
C PRO A 92 -14.42 -35.18 6.93
N GLY A 93 -14.94 -34.85 8.12
CA GLY A 93 -15.15 -35.80 9.21
C GLY A 93 -13.92 -36.18 10.05
N SER A 94 -12.74 -35.64 9.74
CA SER A 94 -11.52 -35.93 10.50
C SER A 94 -11.43 -35.14 11.81
N SER A 95 -10.91 -35.76 12.88
CA SER A 95 -10.72 -35.13 14.19
C SER A 95 -9.69 -33.98 14.17
N VAL A 96 -8.77 -33.99 13.20
CA VAL A 96 -7.78 -32.90 13.04
C VAL A 96 -8.35 -31.65 12.39
N ARG A 97 -9.57 -31.70 11.83
CA ARG A 97 -10.18 -30.60 11.07
C ARG A 97 -10.29 -29.31 11.88
N LEU A 98 -10.63 -29.40 13.17
CA LEU A 98 -10.70 -28.22 14.04
C LEU A 98 -9.33 -27.53 14.15
N PHE A 99 -8.26 -28.32 14.33
CA PHE A 99 -6.89 -27.80 14.41
C PHE A 99 -6.42 -27.20 13.08
N LEU A 100 -6.72 -27.83 11.94
CA LEU A 100 -6.39 -27.27 10.63
C LEU A 100 -7.19 -25.98 10.37
N ALA A 101 -8.48 -25.93 10.70
CA ALA A 101 -9.29 -24.72 10.53
C ALA A 101 -8.72 -23.55 11.35
N TRP A 102 -8.42 -23.78 12.64
CA TRP A 102 -7.81 -22.77 13.49
C TRP A 102 -6.41 -22.37 13.05
N GLY A 103 -5.56 -23.34 12.69
CA GLY A 103 -4.20 -23.06 12.21
C GLY A 103 -4.21 -22.26 10.92
N GLY A 104 -5.04 -22.66 9.95
CA GLY A 104 -5.18 -21.97 8.67
C GLY A 104 -5.75 -20.55 8.82
N LEU A 105 -6.81 -20.38 9.61
CA LEU A 105 -7.37 -19.06 9.93
C LEU A 105 -6.38 -18.19 10.71
N GLY A 106 -5.69 -18.76 11.70
CA GLY A 106 -4.71 -18.04 12.51
C GLY A 106 -3.54 -17.54 11.67
N LEU A 107 -3.00 -18.37 10.78
CA LEU A 107 -1.89 -17.98 9.89
C LEU A 107 -2.31 -16.91 8.89
N THR A 108 -3.46 -17.08 8.25
CA THR A 108 -3.97 -16.10 7.27
C THR A 108 -4.34 -14.77 7.93
N LEU A 109 -5.03 -14.79 9.08
CA LEU A 109 -5.36 -13.59 9.84
C LEU A 109 -4.11 -12.90 10.38
N GLY A 110 -3.16 -13.67 10.92
CA GLY A 110 -1.86 -13.17 11.38
C GLY A 110 -1.08 -12.49 10.24
N ALA A 111 -1.07 -13.10 9.06
CA ALA A 111 -0.45 -12.51 7.89
C ALA A 111 -1.13 -11.17 7.52
N LEU A 112 -2.46 -11.14 7.43
CA LEU A 112 -3.23 -9.91 7.16
C LEU A 112 -2.91 -8.80 8.17
N VAL A 113 -2.83 -9.13 9.46
CA VAL A 113 -2.47 -8.17 10.51
C VAL A 113 -1.04 -7.67 10.34
N ILE A 114 -0.07 -8.54 10.06
CA ILE A 114 1.32 -8.15 9.82
C ILE A 114 1.41 -7.25 8.58
N GLY A 115 0.72 -7.59 7.49
CA GLY A 115 0.68 -6.78 6.26
C GLY A 115 0.06 -5.40 6.50
N PHE A 116 -1.02 -5.34 7.28
CA PHE A 116 -1.65 -4.09 7.69
C PHE A 116 -0.73 -3.25 8.59
N LEU A 117 -0.09 -3.87 9.58
CA LEU A 117 0.83 -3.19 10.49
C LEU A 117 2.07 -2.67 9.76
N ALA A 118 2.59 -3.43 8.79
CA ALA A 118 3.71 -3.00 7.94
C ALA A 118 3.36 -1.74 7.13
N MET A 119 2.11 -1.62 6.67
CA MET A 119 1.60 -0.42 6.02
C MET A 119 1.48 0.78 6.97
N LEU A 120 1.13 0.55 8.24
CA LEU A 120 1.04 1.62 9.24
C LEU A 120 2.42 2.14 9.67
N ILE A 121 3.39 1.24 9.86
CA ILE A 121 4.73 1.60 10.36
C ILE A 121 5.57 2.25 9.26
N ALA A 122 5.49 1.75 8.03
CA ALA A 122 6.26 2.25 6.91
C ALA A 122 5.33 2.51 5.71
N PRO A 123 4.48 3.55 5.78
CA PRO A 123 3.54 3.85 4.71
C PRO A 123 4.29 4.06 3.40
N ALA A 124 3.85 3.34 2.39
CA ALA A 124 4.26 3.53 1.01
C ALA A 124 3.27 4.52 0.40
N TYR A 125 3.54 5.81 0.56
CA TYR A 125 2.77 6.83 -0.15
C TYR A 125 3.21 6.81 -1.61
N PRO A 126 2.25 6.82 -2.57
CA PRO A 126 2.60 6.96 -3.97
C PRO A 126 3.39 8.26 -4.14
N GLN A 127 4.54 8.18 -4.83
CA GLN A 127 5.31 9.38 -5.12
C GLN A 127 4.44 10.31 -5.98
N PRO A 128 4.40 11.63 -5.71
CA PRO A 128 3.74 12.56 -6.60
C PRO A 128 4.34 12.37 -8.01
N PRO A 129 3.52 12.40 -9.07
CA PRO A 129 4.03 12.28 -10.43
C PRO A 129 5.09 13.35 -10.63
N THR A 130 6.35 12.94 -10.75
CA THR A 130 7.43 13.86 -11.09
C THR A 130 7.14 14.36 -12.50
N VAL A 131 6.94 15.67 -12.63
CA VAL A 131 6.99 16.30 -13.95
C VAL A 131 8.44 16.14 -14.40
N ARG A 132 8.70 15.27 -15.38
CA ARG A 132 9.96 15.35 -16.12
C ARG A 132 9.99 16.75 -16.71
N TRP A 133 10.83 17.62 -16.16
CA TRP A 133 11.07 18.92 -16.74
C TRP A 133 11.53 18.68 -18.18
N PRO A 134 10.92 19.31 -19.19
CA PRO A 134 11.34 19.17 -20.57
C PRO A 134 12.64 19.95 -20.74
N GLU A 135 13.75 19.35 -20.29
CA GLU A 135 15.17 19.70 -20.54
C GLU A 135 16.00 19.16 -19.38
N GLY A 136 16.42 17.89 -19.44
CA GLY A 136 17.63 17.38 -18.79
C GLY A 136 17.85 17.57 -17.28
N GLY A 137 16.85 17.98 -16.50
CA GLY A 137 17.00 18.21 -15.06
C GLY A 137 16.61 16.98 -14.23
N ASP A 138 17.47 16.63 -13.26
CA ASP A 138 17.20 15.58 -12.28
C ASP A 138 15.82 15.75 -11.64
N ALA A 139 15.08 14.64 -11.52
CA ALA A 139 13.70 14.65 -11.07
C ALA A 139 13.59 15.18 -9.63
N TYR A 140 13.06 16.40 -9.46
CA TYR A 140 12.74 16.94 -8.15
C TYR A 140 11.35 16.46 -7.69
N PRO A 141 11.22 15.92 -6.47
CA PRO A 141 9.90 15.66 -5.90
C PRO A 141 9.17 16.98 -5.65
N LEU A 142 7.94 17.10 -6.17
CA LEU A 142 7.05 18.23 -5.88
C LEU A 142 6.71 18.22 -4.38
N ALA A 143 7.42 19.04 -3.61
CA ALA A 143 7.11 19.33 -2.22
C ALA A 143 5.79 20.11 -2.17
N HIS A 144 4.67 19.43 -1.96
CA HIS A 144 3.47 20.09 -1.44
C HIS A 144 3.63 20.27 0.07
N GLY A 145 4.41 21.28 0.44
CA GLY A 145 4.59 21.77 1.80
C GLY A 145 5.28 23.13 1.75
N HIS A 146 4.51 24.19 2.05
CA HIS A 146 4.86 25.62 2.06
C HIS A 146 4.97 26.32 0.70
N GLY A 147 3.97 27.18 0.43
CA GLY A 147 4.15 28.36 -0.41
C GLY A 147 5.15 29.33 0.22
N PRO A 148 5.65 30.31 -0.55
CA PRO A 148 6.98 30.88 -0.37
C PRO A 148 7.02 31.85 0.81
N SER A 149 7.76 31.52 1.86
CA SER A 149 8.49 32.56 2.57
C SER A 149 9.77 32.78 1.77
N HIS A 150 9.68 33.66 0.77
CA HIS A 150 10.87 34.35 0.30
C HIS A 150 11.45 35.05 1.53
N GLU A 151 12.56 34.50 2.03
CA GLU A 151 13.61 35.29 2.63
C GLU A 151 13.86 36.46 1.68
N SER A 152 13.38 37.64 2.06
CA SER A 152 14.01 38.88 1.65
C SER A 152 15.34 38.90 2.39
N GLU A 153 16.32 38.22 1.80
CA GLU A 153 17.73 38.32 2.14
C GLU A 153 18.12 39.80 1.98
N GLU A 154 18.50 40.43 3.09
CA GLU A 154 19.16 41.73 3.10
C GLU A 154 20.40 41.65 2.19
N ALA A 155 20.32 42.27 1.01
CA ALA A 155 21.50 42.70 0.29
C ALA A 155 21.85 44.12 0.74
N PRO A 156 23.06 44.38 1.25
CA PRO A 156 23.45 45.68 1.78
C PRO A 156 23.50 46.71 0.64
N ALA A 157 22.84 47.86 0.84
CA ALA A 157 23.01 49.05 0.03
C ALA A 157 24.42 49.64 0.27
N GLY A 158 25.41 48.99 -0.33
CA GLY A 158 26.74 49.52 -0.55
C GLY A 158 26.71 50.61 -1.63
N GLU A 159 27.33 51.72 -1.30
CA GLU A 159 27.57 52.92 -2.11
C GLU A 159 27.78 52.65 -3.60
N GLY A 160 26.82 53.07 -4.41
CA GLY A 160 27.01 53.27 -5.84
C GLY A 160 27.82 54.54 -6.08
N ILE A 161 29.12 54.36 -6.31
CA ILE A 161 30.04 55.40 -6.79
C ILE A 161 29.51 55.94 -8.14
N PRO A 162 29.35 57.26 -8.31
CA PRO A 162 29.03 57.86 -9.59
C PRO A 162 30.34 58.03 -10.39
N HIS A 163 30.58 57.17 -11.38
CA HIS A 163 31.52 57.49 -12.45
C HIS A 163 30.84 57.31 -13.81
N GLN A 164 29.95 58.26 -14.07
CA GLN A 164 29.38 58.55 -15.38
C GLN A 164 30.22 59.65 -16.08
N GLU A 165 31.56 59.51 -16.04
CA GLU A 165 32.51 60.47 -16.65
C GLU A 165 33.40 59.87 -17.74
N GLU A 166 33.32 58.57 -18.04
CA GLU A 166 34.14 57.95 -19.10
C GLU A 166 33.43 57.87 -20.46
N LEU A 167 32.39 58.69 -20.67
CA LEU A 167 31.70 58.87 -21.96
C LEU A 167 32.08 60.18 -22.68
N VAL A 168 33.10 60.91 -22.21
CA VAL A 168 33.56 62.17 -22.83
C VAL A 168 34.92 62.04 -23.54
N ALA A 169 35.63 60.91 -23.43
CA ALA A 169 36.96 60.76 -24.02
C ALA A 169 37.01 60.09 -25.42
N GLN A 170 35.88 59.70 -26.03
CA GLN A 170 35.87 59.01 -27.33
C GLN A 170 35.11 59.73 -28.45
N GLN A 171 34.79 61.03 -28.28
CA GLN A 171 34.08 61.82 -29.30
C GLN A 171 34.77 63.14 -29.70
N VAL A 172 36.09 63.25 -29.43
CA VAL A 172 36.95 64.38 -29.88
C VAL A 172 38.20 63.91 -30.67
N ALA A 173 38.33 62.61 -30.96
CA ALA A 173 39.38 62.10 -31.85
C ALA A 173 38.77 61.14 -32.87
N GLY A 174 38.15 61.70 -33.90
CA GLY A 174 37.57 61.01 -35.06
C GLY A 174 36.90 61.99 -36.00
#